data_AF-G4ZZB5-F1
#
_entry.id   AF-G4ZZB5-F1
#
_cell.length_a   1.000
_cell.length_b   1.000
_cell.length_c   1.000
_cell.angle_alpha   90.00
_cell.angle_beta   90.00
_cell.angle_gamma   90.00
#
_symmetry.space_group_name_H-M   'P 1'
#
loop_
_entity.id
_entity.type
_entity.pdbx_description
1 polymer ?
#
loop_
_entity_poly.entity_id
_entity_poly.type
_entity_poly.pdbx_seq_one_letter_code
_entity_poly.pdbx_strand_id
1 'polypeptide(L)'
;MPFTTARLYVPFVHLENPQAIISKPVKKVRYNDCYAQWFYQRAGIGKSSTQLNASFDLQLSASVKNAKYVVLLPFAEQTNNFASATVQQFQSPFDSSPYTLQPGSSIRNFNVRIGSTQVFDISHDYDFHHFTNEIAKISAINGDLTPELVNGLLDYQTWSLTNRMLIVDVSRLTERDVPQAIQIQGTNAGCQGVNMLILVISEQELMFDRLTGEVLDFTTA
;
A
#
# COMPACT_ATOMS: atom_id res chain seq x y z
N MET A 1 -17.88 16.79 -13.16
CA MET A 1 -16.94 17.01 -14.28
C MET A 1 -15.52 16.94 -13.71
N PRO A 2 -14.61 16.11 -14.24
CA PRO A 2 -13.23 16.10 -13.75
C PRO A 2 -12.54 17.41 -14.14
N PHE A 3 -11.70 17.95 -13.25
CA PHE A 3 -10.95 19.18 -13.48
C PHE A 3 -10.02 19.01 -14.69
N THR A 4 -10.18 19.85 -15.72
CA THR A 4 -9.41 19.80 -16.97
C THR A 4 -8.16 20.70 -16.95
N THR A 5 -7.97 21.49 -15.89
CA THR A 5 -6.85 22.43 -15.75
C THR A 5 -6.38 22.50 -14.30
N ALA A 6 -5.07 22.36 -14.07
CA ALA A 6 -4.41 22.63 -12.79
C ALA A 6 -3.36 23.74 -12.95
N ARG A 7 -3.23 24.62 -11.95
CA ARG A 7 -2.15 25.62 -11.90
C ARG A 7 -0.96 25.02 -11.15
N LEU A 8 0.18 24.91 -11.84
CA LEU A 8 1.44 24.55 -11.22
C LEU A 8 2.08 25.81 -10.62
N TYR A 9 2.11 25.92 -9.30
CA TYR A 9 2.92 26.95 -8.62
C TYR A 9 4.34 26.42 -8.50
N VAL A 10 5.26 26.99 -9.28
CA VAL A 10 6.70 26.70 -9.18
C VAL A 10 7.34 27.80 -8.34
N PRO A 11 7.65 27.56 -7.06
CA PRO A 11 8.33 28.55 -6.24
C PRO A 11 9.75 28.77 -6.77
N PHE A 12 10.09 30.01 -7.10
CA PHE A 12 11.46 30.42 -7.38
C PHE A 12 12.18 30.66 -6.06
N VAL A 13 13.07 29.75 -5.68
CA VAL A 13 13.83 29.84 -4.43
C VAL A 13 15.19 30.49 -4.73
N HIS A 14 15.49 31.62 -4.10
CA HIS A 14 16.84 32.20 -4.13
C HIS A 14 17.75 31.39 -3.21
N LEU A 15 18.74 30.73 -3.79
CA LEU A 15 19.68 29.89 -3.05
C LEU A 15 20.74 30.77 -2.38
N GLU A 16 20.89 30.63 -1.06
CA GLU A 16 21.88 31.37 -0.27
C GLU A 16 23.33 31.02 -0.66
N ASN A 17 23.59 29.79 -1.12
CA ASN A 17 24.90 29.36 -1.61
C ASN A 17 24.80 28.50 -2.90
N PRO A 18 24.83 29.12 -4.08
CA PRO A 18 24.71 28.41 -5.36
C PRO A 18 25.95 27.57 -5.73
N GLN A 19 27.12 27.85 -5.15
CA GLN A 19 28.38 27.16 -5.50
C GLN A 19 28.36 25.67 -5.16
N ALA A 20 27.61 25.28 -4.12
CA ALA A 20 27.46 23.87 -3.73
C ALA A 20 26.64 23.04 -4.74
N ILE A 21 25.74 23.69 -5.48
CA ILE A 21 24.97 23.03 -6.55
C ILE A 21 25.78 22.96 -7.84
N ILE A 22 26.49 24.04 -8.17
CA ILE A 22 27.34 24.11 -9.37
C ILE A 22 28.49 23.09 -9.32
N SER A 23 29.11 22.91 -8.15
CA SER A 23 30.23 21.95 -7.97
C SER A 23 29.82 20.48 -7.99
N LYS A 24 28.55 20.17 -7.70
CA LYS A 24 27.99 18.80 -7.71
C LYS A 24 26.59 18.80 -8.32
N PRO A 25 26.45 18.99 -9.63
CA PRO A 25 25.15 19.24 -10.26
C PRO A 25 24.21 18.03 -10.14
N VAL A 26 24.74 16.82 -10.20
CA VAL A 26 23.95 15.58 -10.15
C VAL A 26 23.41 15.32 -8.74
N LYS A 27 22.09 15.19 -8.61
CA LYS A 27 21.42 14.73 -7.39
C LYS A 27 20.75 13.39 -7.64
N LYS A 28 21.07 12.42 -6.79
CA LYS A 28 20.39 11.13 -6.68
C LYS A 28 19.28 11.25 -5.64
N VAL A 29 18.06 10.92 -6.02
CA VAL A 29 16.87 10.93 -5.16
C VAL A 29 16.27 9.54 -5.15
N ARG A 30 15.89 9.09 -3.94
CA ARG A 30 15.08 7.89 -3.75
C ARG A 30 13.69 8.30 -3.33
N TYR A 31 12.70 7.66 -3.90
CA TYR A 31 11.30 7.89 -3.55
C TYR A 31 10.53 6.57 -3.61
N ASN A 32 9.39 6.53 -2.93
CA ASN A 32 8.51 5.38 -2.97
C ASN A 32 7.49 5.58 -4.09
N ASP A 33 7.38 4.59 -4.97
CA ASP A 33 6.31 4.49 -5.96
C ASP A 33 5.32 3.40 -5.57
N CYS A 34 4.14 3.40 -6.18
CA CYS A 34 3.04 2.51 -5.83
C CYS A 34 2.49 1.78 -7.05
N TYR A 35 2.64 0.46 -7.06
CA TYR A 35 1.88 -0.43 -7.94
C TYR A 35 0.56 -0.82 -7.27
N ALA A 36 -0.55 -0.79 -8.02
CA ALA A 36 -1.86 -1.12 -7.49
C ALA A 36 -2.56 -2.17 -8.36
N GLN A 37 -3.15 -3.19 -7.73
CA GLN A 37 -3.94 -4.20 -8.42
C GLN A 37 -5.24 -4.50 -7.66
N TRP A 38 -6.33 -4.57 -8.40
CA TRP A 38 -7.66 -4.82 -7.87
C TRP A 38 -8.12 -6.25 -8.13
N PHE A 39 -8.72 -6.88 -7.11
CA PHE A 39 -9.23 -8.24 -7.16
C PHE A 39 -10.71 -8.29 -6.79
N TYR A 40 -11.52 -8.84 -7.70
CA TYR A 40 -12.96 -9.03 -7.50
C TYR A 40 -13.28 -10.42 -6.97
N GLN A 41 -14.21 -10.47 -6.01
CA GLN A 41 -14.90 -11.71 -5.60
C GLN A 41 -13.93 -12.86 -5.26
N ARG A 42 -12.79 -12.53 -4.64
CA ARG A 42 -11.77 -13.52 -4.29
C ARG A 42 -11.92 -14.08 -2.89
N ALA A 43 -12.66 -13.41 -2.01
CA ALA A 43 -12.87 -13.82 -0.63
C ALA A 43 -14.37 -13.80 -0.26
N GLY A 44 -15.15 -14.62 -0.97
CA GLY A 44 -16.61 -14.68 -0.85
C GLY A 44 -17.35 -13.74 -1.81
N ILE A 45 -18.65 -13.95 -1.95
CA ILE A 45 -19.55 -13.18 -2.84
C ILE A 45 -20.77 -12.72 -2.05
N GLY A 46 -21.17 -11.47 -2.20
CA GLY A 46 -22.35 -10.90 -1.57
C GLY A 46 -22.37 -11.03 -0.05
N LYS A 47 -23.57 -10.84 0.52
CA LYS A 47 -23.82 -11.07 1.95
C LYS A 47 -24.63 -12.35 2.11
N SER A 48 -24.05 -13.38 2.75
CA SER A 48 -24.76 -14.62 3.07
C SER A 48 -24.42 -15.12 4.45
N SER A 49 -25.44 -15.45 5.27
CA SER A 49 -25.25 -16.02 6.60
C SER A 49 -24.63 -17.42 6.60
N THR A 50 -24.61 -18.10 5.45
CA THR A 50 -23.97 -19.41 5.28
C THR A 50 -22.53 -19.31 4.76
N GLN A 51 -22.13 -18.15 4.27
CA GLN A 51 -20.77 -17.91 3.83
C GLN A 51 -19.96 -17.43 5.03
N LEU A 52 -19.02 -18.24 5.49
CA LEU A 52 -18.03 -17.86 6.50
C LEU A 52 -16.72 -18.50 6.10
N ASN A 53 -15.61 -17.84 6.40
CA ASN A 53 -14.27 -18.39 6.21
C ASN A 53 -13.92 -18.67 4.73
N ALA A 54 -14.28 -17.75 3.84
CA ALA A 54 -13.89 -17.83 2.44
C ALA A 54 -12.38 -17.59 2.30
N SER A 55 -11.62 -18.63 1.94
CA SER A 55 -10.19 -18.51 1.67
C SER A 55 -9.94 -17.74 0.39
N PHE A 56 -8.80 -17.06 0.32
CA PHE A 56 -8.33 -16.38 -0.87
C PHE A 56 -6.82 -16.56 -1.04
N ASP A 57 -6.41 -16.58 -2.29
CA ASP A 57 -5.02 -16.60 -2.70
C ASP A 57 -4.86 -15.71 -3.94
N LEU A 58 -4.14 -14.61 -3.78
CA LEU A 58 -4.01 -13.54 -4.76
C LEU A 58 -2.58 -13.48 -5.28
N GLN A 59 -2.37 -13.88 -6.52
CA GLN A 59 -1.11 -13.66 -7.22
C GLN A 59 -1.15 -12.32 -7.95
N LEU A 60 -0.19 -11.43 -7.67
CA LEU A 60 -0.04 -10.22 -8.45
C LEU A 60 0.42 -10.53 -9.88
N SER A 61 -0.07 -9.74 -10.83
CA SER A 61 0.26 -9.91 -12.25
C SER A 61 1.64 -9.36 -12.60
N ALA A 62 2.11 -8.35 -11.87
CA ALA A 62 3.45 -7.80 -12.03
C ALA A 62 4.40 -8.39 -10.99
N SER A 63 5.63 -8.71 -11.43
CA SER A 63 6.76 -8.83 -10.54
C SER A 63 7.29 -7.44 -10.24
N VAL A 64 7.43 -7.11 -8.96
CA VAL A 64 7.88 -5.79 -8.50
C VAL A 64 9.29 -5.95 -7.95
N LYS A 65 10.17 -5.04 -8.33
CA LYS A 65 11.52 -4.97 -7.77
C LYS A 65 11.54 -4.04 -6.56
N ASN A 66 12.50 -4.24 -5.65
CA ASN A 66 12.71 -3.38 -4.47
C ASN A 66 11.42 -3.05 -3.69
N ALA A 67 10.49 -4.00 -3.60
CA ALA A 67 9.27 -3.83 -2.84
C ALA A 67 9.60 -3.62 -1.35
N LYS A 68 9.05 -2.56 -0.76
CA LYS A 68 9.23 -2.26 0.66
C LYS A 68 8.04 -2.75 1.45
N TYR A 69 6.83 -2.45 0.98
CA TYR A 69 5.61 -2.73 1.72
C TYR A 69 4.54 -3.27 0.78
N VAL A 70 3.73 -4.19 1.30
CA VAL A 70 2.49 -4.64 0.67
C VAL A 70 1.34 -4.26 1.58
N VAL A 71 0.34 -3.58 1.02
CA VAL A 71 -0.87 -3.17 1.73
C VAL A 71 -2.08 -3.83 1.08
N LEU A 72 -2.86 -4.56 1.87
CA LEU A 72 -4.15 -5.09 1.48
C LEU A 72 -5.24 -4.20 2.08
N LEU A 73 -6.08 -3.68 1.19
CA LEU A 73 -7.22 -2.84 1.50
C LEU A 73 -8.51 -3.63 1.18
N PRO A 74 -9.24 -4.11 2.20
CA PRO A 74 -10.48 -4.84 2.00
C PRO A 74 -11.66 -3.88 1.80
N PHE A 75 -12.47 -4.16 0.80
CA PHE A 75 -13.69 -3.44 0.43
C PHE A 75 -14.87 -4.41 0.38
N ALA A 76 -16.04 -3.99 0.81
CA ALA A 76 -17.21 -4.85 0.76
C ALA A 76 -17.61 -5.13 -0.70
N GLU A 77 -17.88 -6.39 -1.01
CA GLU A 77 -18.40 -6.75 -2.33
C GLU A 77 -19.80 -6.15 -2.53
N GLN A 78 -19.95 -5.40 -3.62
CA GLN A 78 -21.16 -4.63 -3.89
C GLN A 78 -22.20 -5.52 -4.56
N THR A 79 -23.26 -5.88 -3.84
CA THR A 79 -24.34 -6.72 -4.37
C THR A 79 -25.62 -5.95 -4.71
N ASN A 80 -25.79 -4.70 -4.24
CA ASN A 80 -27.08 -3.99 -4.30
C ASN A 80 -26.98 -2.51 -4.72
N ASN A 81 -26.79 -1.57 -3.78
CA ASN A 81 -27.00 -0.12 -3.98
C ASN A 81 -26.08 0.56 -5.01
N PHE A 82 -24.99 -0.11 -5.40
CA PHE A 82 -24.03 0.36 -6.40
C PHE A 82 -23.79 -0.67 -7.51
N ALA A 83 -24.63 -1.70 -7.64
CA ALA A 83 -24.46 -2.76 -8.64
C ALA A 83 -24.46 -2.23 -10.09
N SER A 84 -25.10 -1.09 -10.34
CA SER A 84 -25.10 -0.41 -11.64
C SER A 84 -23.97 0.62 -11.81
N ALA A 85 -23.14 0.85 -10.78
CA ALA A 85 -22.01 1.75 -10.88
C ALA A 85 -20.91 1.09 -11.74
N THR A 86 -20.43 1.82 -12.75
CA THR A 86 -19.36 1.33 -13.65
C THR A 86 -17.95 1.59 -13.10
N VAL A 87 -17.84 2.21 -11.93
CA VAL A 87 -16.58 2.61 -11.29
C VAL A 87 -16.35 1.78 -10.03
N GLN A 88 -15.08 1.56 -9.70
CA GLN A 88 -14.74 0.80 -8.50
C GLN A 88 -15.03 1.60 -7.22
N GLN A 89 -15.26 0.88 -6.11
CA GLN A 89 -15.62 1.50 -4.84
C GLN A 89 -14.60 2.57 -4.40
N PHE A 90 -13.30 2.27 -4.52
CA PHE A 90 -12.20 3.19 -4.18
C PHE A 90 -12.05 4.38 -5.15
N GLN A 91 -12.75 4.38 -6.30
CA GLN A 91 -12.74 5.48 -7.28
C GLN A 91 -13.99 6.36 -7.17
N SER A 92 -14.94 5.99 -6.31
CA SER A 92 -16.22 6.69 -6.19
C SER A 92 -16.04 8.02 -5.44
N PRO A 93 -16.53 9.15 -5.97
CA PRO A 93 -16.58 10.41 -5.22
C PRO A 93 -17.78 10.49 -4.25
N PHE A 94 -18.64 9.47 -4.25
CA PHE A 94 -19.87 9.41 -3.44
C PHE A 94 -19.84 8.29 -2.40
N ASP A 95 -18.81 7.45 -2.42
CA ASP A 95 -18.54 6.49 -1.37
C ASP A 95 -17.55 7.13 -0.38
N SER A 96 -17.62 6.76 0.90
CA SER A 96 -16.59 7.14 1.86
C SER A 96 -15.28 6.39 1.58
N SER A 97 -15.32 5.29 0.84
CA SER A 97 -14.19 4.71 0.11
C SER A 97 -13.71 5.67 -0.99
N PRO A 98 -12.40 5.98 -1.10
CA PRO A 98 -11.26 5.19 -0.61
C PRO A 98 -10.82 5.47 0.83
N TYR A 99 -11.36 6.50 1.49
CA TYR A 99 -10.95 6.92 2.83
C TYR A 99 -11.47 6.01 3.95
N THR A 100 -12.37 5.08 3.65
CA THR A 100 -12.86 4.04 4.55
C THR A 100 -12.82 2.68 3.88
N LEU A 101 -12.36 1.67 4.61
CA LEU A 101 -12.34 0.26 4.23
C LEU A 101 -13.58 -0.47 4.77
N GLN A 102 -13.73 -1.75 4.43
CA GLN A 102 -14.82 -2.57 4.98
C GLN A 102 -14.77 -2.59 6.52
N PRO A 103 -15.77 -2.01 7.21
CA PRO A 103 -15.82 -1.99 8.66
C PRO A 103 -15.88 -3.41 9.22
N GLY A 104 -15.04 -3.70 10.22
CA GLY A 104 -15.02 -5.03 10.83
C GLY A 104 -14.61 -6.17 9.89
N SER A 105 -13.91 -5.88 8.79
CA SER A 105 -13.25 -6.91 7.99
C SER A 105 -12.42 -7.83 8.90
N SER A 106 -12.51 -9.14 8.73
CA SER A 106 -11.80 -10.08 9.61
C SER A 106 -11.02 -11.04 8.73
N ILE A 107 -9.78 -10.67 8.42
CA ILE A 107 -8.86 -11.49 7.64
C ILE A 107 -8.00 -12.33 8.60
N ARG A 108 -8.15 -13.64 8.47
CA ARG A 108 -7.49 -14.67 9.26
C ARG A 108 -6.46 -15.44 8.45
N ASN A 109 -5.52 -16.10 9.12
CA ASN A 109 -4.44 -16.86 8.48
C ASN A 109 -3.72 -16.03 7.38
N PHE A 110 -3.48 -14.75 7.64
CA PHE A 110 -2.93 -13.83 6.67
C PHE A 110 -1.42 -14.06 6.50
N ASN A 111 -0.96 -14.10 5.25
CA ASN A 111 0.45 -14.10 4.91
C ASN A 111 0.70 -13.49 3.53
N VAL A 112 1.93 -13.01 3.33
CA VAL A 112 2.44 -12.53 2.05
C VAL A 112 3.66 -13.36 1.69
N ARG A 113 3.78 -13.76 0.43
CA ARG A 113 4.91 -14.50 -0.11
C ARG A 113 5.62 -13.67 -1.17
N ILE A 114 6.93 -13.59 -1.05
CA ILE A 114 7.83 -12.97 -2.04
C ILE A 114 8.63 -14.10 -2.69
N GLY A 115 8.45 -14.29 -3.99
CA GLY A 115 8.97 -15.45 -4.70
C GLY A 115 8.43 -16.75 -4.09
N SER A 116 9.31 -17.53 -3.45
CA SER A 116 8.95 -18.79 -2.77
C SER A 116 8.94 -18.67 -1.24
N THR A 117 9.28 -17.52 -0.67
CA THR A 117 9.49 -17.34 0.77
C THR A 117 8.35 -16.55 1.40
N GLN A 118 7.79 -17.08 2.49
CA GLN A 118 6.73 -16.41 3.26
C GLN A 118 7.33 -15.32 4.16
N VAL A 119 6.65 -14.18 4.26
CA VAL A 119 7.09 -13.03 5.08
C VAL A 119 6.89 -13.30 6.56
N PHE A 120 5.79 -13.96 6.91
CA PHE A 120 5.59 -14.50 8.26
C PHE A 120 5.87 -16.00 8.25
N ASP A 121 6.69 -16.48 9.19
CA ASP A 121 6.98 -17.91 9.35
C ASP A 121 5.70 -18.72 9.68
N ILE A 122 4.79 -18.08 10.42
CA ILE A 122 3.48 -18.61 10.77
C ILE A 122 2.43 -17.62 10.30
N SER A 123 1.36 -18.09 9.67
CA SER A 123 0.26 -17.21 9.27
C SER A 123 -0.52 -16.76 10.51
N HIS A 124 -0.89 -15.49 10.57
CA HIS A 124 -1.52 -14.91 11.76
C HIS A 124 -2.90 -14.32 11.46
N ASP A 125 -3.75 -14.28 12.48
CA ASP A 125 -4.98 -13.50 12.43
C ASP A 125 -4.62 -12.03 12.61
N TYR A 126 -4.77 -11.26 11.54
CA TYR A 126 -4.21 -9.91 11.50
C TYR A 126 -5.06 -8.95 12.34
N ASP A 127 -4.45 -8.47 13.42
CA ASP A 127 -5.05 -7.57 14.40
C ASP A 127 -4.32 -6.22 14.46
N PHE A 128 -4.77 -5.36 15.38
CA PHE A 128 -4.19 -4.02 15.54
C PHE A 128 -2.76 -4.05 16.09
N HIS A 129 -2.40 -5.08 16.86
CA HIS A 129 -1.03 -5.22 17.35
C HIS A 129 -0.07 -5.53 16.21
N HIS A 130 -0.44 -6.44 15.31
CA HIS A 130 0.32 -6.73 14.09
C HIS A 130 0.42 -5.50 13.18
N PHE A 131 -0.68 -4.76 13.01
CA PHE A 131 -0.67 -3.48 12.29
C PHE A 131 0.35 -2.50 12.88
N THR A 132 0.30 -2.29 14.20
CA THR A 132 1.19 -1.35 14.89
C THR A 132 2.65 -1.77 14.74
N ASN A 133 2.95 -3.06 14.92
CA ASN A 133 4.32 -3.60 14.80
C ASN A 133 4.89 -3.45 13.39
N GLU A 134 4.06 -3.58 12.35
CA GLU A 134 4.50 -3.38 10.98
C GLU A 134 4.64 -1.89 10.67
N ILE A 135 3.66 -1.04 11.00
CA ILE A 135 3.74 0.43 10.79
C ILE A 135 4.91 1.08 11.52
N ALA A 136 5.21 0.64 12.75
CA ALA A 136 6.35 1.12 13.52
C ALA A 136 7.69 0.96 12.76
N LYS A 137 7.77 0.07 11.77
CA LYS A 137 9.00 -0.11 10.95
C LYS A 137 9.05 0.79 9.71
N ILE A 138 7.91 1.34 9.27
CA ILE A 138 7.73 1.96 7.94
C ILE A 138 8.13 3.43 7.93
N SER A 139 8.09 4.11 9.07
CA SER A 139 8.46 5.52 9.19
C SER A 139 8.76 5.94 10.63
N ALA A 140 9.14 5.03 11.52
CA ALA A 140 9.55 5.44 12.87
C ALA A 140 10.98 5.96 12.87
N ILE A 141 11.17 7.06 13.58
CA ILE A 141 12.49 7.59 13.88
C ILE A 141 13.17 6.55 14.80
N ASN A 142 14.37 6.10 14.41
CA ASN A 142 15.13 5.07 15.12
C ASN A 142 14.41 3.72 15.28
N GLY A 143 13.49 3.35 14.37
CA GLY A 143 12.77 2.07 14.45
C GLY A 143 11.90 1.96 15.71
N ASP A 144 11.31 3.09 16.14
CA ASP A 144 10.42 3.20 17.31
C ASP A 144 11.13 2.98 18.66
N LEU A 145 12.47 3.00 18.68
CA LEU A 145 13.27 2.97 19.92
C LEU A 145 13.22 4.28 20.70
N THR A 146 12.67 5.35 20.12
CA THR A 146 12.49 6.65 20.75
C THR A 146 11.00 6.92 20.96
N PRO A 147 10.45 6.69 22.17
CA PRO A 147 9.01 6.69 22.42
C PRO A 147 8.34 8.09 22.31
N GLU A 148 9.13 9.15 22.17
CA GLU A 148 8.66 10.54 22.14
C GLU A 148 8.18 10.99 20.75
N LEU A 149 8.50 10.24 19.69
CA LEU A 149 8.25 10.61 18.30
C LEU A 149 7.66 9.41 17.53
N VAL A 150 6.46 8.97 17.93
CA VAL A 150 5.75 7.89 17.26
C VAL A 150 4.79 8.45 16.20
N ASN A 151 4.91 7.94 14.98
CA ASN A 151 4.03 8.28 13.86
C ASN A 151 2.80 7.36 13.85
N GLY A 152 1.92 7.50 14.82
CA GLY A 152 0.70 6.69 14.95
C GLY A 152 -0.56 7.54 14.98
N LEU A 153 -1.11 7.88 13.81
CA LEU A 153 -2.36 8.66 13.69
C LEU A 153 -3.64 7.81 13.83
N LEU A 154 -3.54 6.49 13.68
CA LEU A 154 -4.68 5.57 13.76
C LEU A 154 -4.69 4.87 15.12
N ASP A 155 -5.70 5.18 15.93
CA ASP A 155 -6.00 4.43 17.13
C ASP A 155 -6.75 3.12 16.80
N TYR A 156 -6.86 2.23 17.80
CA TYR A 156 -7.50 0.93 17.65
C TYR A 156 -8.92 1.04 17.08
N GLN A 157 -9.69 2.03 17.54
CA GLN A 157 -11.08 2.19 17.13
C GLN A 157 -11.18 2.66 15.68
N THR A 158 -10.41 3.67 15.27
CA THR A 158 -10.42 4.16 13.88
C THR A 158 -9.89 3.10 12.93
N TRP A 159 -8.83 2.38 13.31
CA TRP A 159 -8.33 1.26 12.51
C TRP A 159 -9.38 0.14 12.40
N SER A 160 -9.98 -0.30 13.51
CA SER A 160 -10.90 -1.45 13.49
C SER A 160 -12.21 -1.18 12.74
N LEU A 161 -12.74 0.03 12.85
CA LEU A 161 -14.06 0.39 12.32
C LEU A 161 -14.00 1.08 10.96
N THR A 162 -12.91 1.78 10.64
CA THR A 162 -12.85 2.67 9.47
C THR A 162 -11.72 2.31 8.51
N ASN A 163 -10.52 2.02 9.02
CA ASN A 163 -9.30 1.89 8.23
C ASN A 163 -8.57 0.57 8.49
N ARG A 164 -9.29 -0.56 8.38
CA ARG A 164 -8.73 -1.88 8.69
C ARG A 164 -7.86 -2.41 7.55
N MET A 165 -6.78 -1.68 7.25
CA MET A 165 -5.77 -2.08 6.30
C MET A 165 -4.81 -3.08 6.93
N LEU A 166 -4.36 -4.02 6.12
CA LEU A 166 -3.33 -4.97 6.49
C LEU A 166 -2.05 -4.56 5.78
N ILE A 167 -1.00 -4.31 6.53
CA ILE A 167 0.30 -3.89 5.99
C ILE A 167 1.40 -4.86 6.38
N VAL A 168 2.30 -5.11 5.45
CA VAL A 168 3.42 -6.02 5.64
C VAL A 168 4.66 -5.38 5.09
N ASP A 169 5.70 -5.29 5.91
CA ASP A 169 7.05 -4.96 5.49
C ASP A 169 7.72 -6.18 4.85
N VAL A 170 7.81 -6.11 3.53
CA VAL A 170 8.39 -7.14 2.67
C VAL A 170 9.87 -6.86 2.36
N SER A 171 10.38 -5.69 2.74
CA SER A 171 11.77 -5.28 2.47
C SER A 171 12.80 -6.24 3.06
N ARG A 172 12.42 -6.98 4.10
CA ARG A 172 13.24 -8.03 4.75
C ARG A 172 13.49 -9.26 3.89
N LEU A 173 12.69 -9.49 2.84
CA LEU A 173 12.83 -10.63 1.93
C LEU A 173 13.16 -10.22 0.49
N THR A 174 13.07 -8.93 0.16
CA THR A 174 13.36 -8.48 -1.21
C THR A 174 14.84 -8.41 -1.50
N GLU A 175 15.22 -8.93 -2.66
CA GLU A 175 16.57 -8.77 -3.18
C GLU A 175 16.67 -7.49 -4.01
N ARG A 176 17.80 -6.80 -3.85
CA ARG A 176 18.00 -5.51 -4.49
C ARG A 176 18.04 -5.66 -6.01
N ASP A 177 17.22 -4.87 -6.70
CA ASP A 177 17.13 -4.75 -8.17
C ASP A 177 16.65 -6.03 -8.89
N VAL A 178 16.12 -7.02 -8.14
CA VAL A 178 15.60 -8.29 -8.67
C VAL A 178 14.06 -8.27 -8.65
N PRO A 179 13.38 -8.49 -9.80
CA PRO A 179 11.93 -8.56 -9.81
C PRO A 179 11.45 -9.84 -9.13
N GLN A 180 10.56 -9.72 -8.16
CA GLN A 180 10.01 -10.87 -7.45
C GLN A 180 8.49 -10.90 -7.55
N ALA A 181 7.95 -12.10 -7.72
CA ALA A 181 6.51 -12.33 -7.69
C ALA A 181 5.99 -12.15 -6.27
N ILE A 182 4.83 -11.51 -6.13
CA ILE A 182 4.19 -11.26 -4.84
C ILE A 182 2.84 -11.97 -4.81
N GLN A 183 2.60 -12.70 -3.74
CA GLN A 183 1.36 -13.42 -3.51
C GLN A 183 0.83 -13.13 -2.11
N ILE A 184 -0.48 -12.98 -1.99
CA ILE A 184 -1.15 -12.62 -0.75
C ILE A 184 -2.25 -13.63 -0.49
N GLN A 185 -2.22 -14.25 0.68
CA GLN A 185 -3.16 -15.29 1.06
C GLN A 185 -3.82 -14.98 2.40
N GLY A 186 -5.00 -15.53 2.60
CA GLY A 186 -5.73 -15.41 3.85
C GLY A 186 -7.12 -16.01 3.78
N THR A 187 -7.91 -15.71 4.80
CA THR A 187 -9.29 -16.18 4.91
C THR A 187 -10.18 -15.06 5.40
N ASN A 188 -11.20 -14.69 4.63
CA ASN A 188 -12.24 -13.79 5.08
C ASN A 188 -13.18 -14.54 6.02
N ALA A 189 -13.13 -14.21 7.30
CA ALA A 189 -13.98 -14.81 8.32
C ALA A 189 -15.41 -14.27 8.34
N GLY A 190 -15.66 -13.13 7.68
CA GLY A 190 -16.95 -12.47 7.65
C GLY A 190 -17.94 -13.12 6.69
N CYS A 191 -19.22 -12.79 6.88
CA CYS A 191 -20.32 -13.21 6.00
C CYS A 191 -20.53 -12.33 4.77
N GLN A 192 -19.89 -11.16 4.76
CA GLN A 192 -19.82 -10.25 3.64
C GLN A 192 -18.60 -10.59 2.80
N GLY A 193 -18.80 -10.86 1.51
CA GLY A 193 -17.74 -11.03 0.53
C GLY A 193 -16.90 -9.77 0.40
N VAL A 194 -15.61 -9.93 0.09
CA VAL A 194 -14.62 -8.85 0.06
C VAL A 194 -13.98 -8.75 -1.32
N ASN A 195 -13.94 -7.55 -1.87
CA ASN A 195 -13.03 -7.15 -2.95
C ASN A 195 -11.77 -6.54 -2.35
N MET A 196 -10.61 -6.72 -2.98
CA MET A 196 -9.33 -6.31 -2.39
C MET A 196 -8.53 -5.45 -3.36
N LEU A 197 -8.10 -4.29 -2.89
CA LEU A 197 -7.04 -3.51 -3.55
C LEU A 197 -5.72 -3.85 -2.87
N ILE A 198 -4.77 -4.31 -3.66
CA ILE A 198 -3.40 -4.54 -3.20
C ILE A 198 -2.53 -3.40 -3.70
N LEU A 199 -1.84 -2.74 -2.78
CA LEU A 199 -0.83 -1.75 -3.06
C LEU A 199 0.54 -2.35 -2.75
N VAL A 200 1.47 -2.25 -3.69
CA VAL A 200 2.87 -2.60 -3.48
C VAL A 200 3.66 -1.30 -3.58
N ILE A 201 4.26 -0.92 -2.47
CA ILE A 201 5.15 0.21 -2.41
C ILE A 201 6.56 -0.28 -2.73
N SER A 202 7.17 0.24 -3.78
CA SER A 202 8.57 -0.03 -4.11
C SER A 202 9.41 1.23 -4.04
N GLU A 203 10.68 1.08 -3.67
CA GLU A 203 11.63 2.20 -3.72
C GLU A 203 12.13 2.34 -5.16
N GLN A 204 12.12 3.55 -5.70
CA GLN A 204 12.68 3.91 -6.99
C GLN A 204 13.82 4.91 -6.82
N GLU A 205 14.70 4.98 -7.83
CA GLU A 205 15.85 5.87 -7.82
C GLU A 205 15.94 6.69 -9.11
N LEU A 206 16.08 8.00 -8.94
CA LEU A 206 16.20 8.97 -10.02
C LEU A 206 17.47 9.80 -9.82
N MET A 207 18.28 9.91 -10.88
CA MET A 207 19.39 10.84 -10.93
C MET A 207 19.07 11.95 -11.93
N PHE A 208 19.15 13.19 -11.48
CA PHE A 208 18.94 14.35 -12.35
C PHE A 208 19.98 15.45 -12.09
N ASP A 209 20.25 16.22 -13.14
CA ASP A 209 21.06 17.41 -13.04
C ASP A 209 20.21 18.55 -12.44
N ARG A 210 20.66 19.13 -11.34
CA ARG A 210 19.97 20.23 -10.65
C ARG A 210 20.04 21.57 -11.38
N LEU A 211 20.96 21.74 -12.32
CA LEU A 211 21.14 22.96 -13.11
C LEU A 211 20.25 22.93 -14.36
N THR A 212 20.19 21.78 -15.06
CA THR A 212 19.44 21.65 -16.32
C THR A 212 18.07 21.02 -16.15
N GLY A 213 17.85 20.27 -15.07
CA GLY A 213 16.64 19.47 -14.87
C GLY A 213 16.61 18.17 -15.67
N GLU A 214 17.68 17.84 -16.40
CA GLU A 214 17.77 16.63 -17.21
C GLU A 214 17.84 15.39 -16.31
N VAL A 215 17.03 14.38 -16.62
CA VAL A 215 17.10 13.06 -16.00
C VAL A 215 18.24 12.30 -16.66
N LEU A 216 19.28 12.01 -15.87
CA LEU A 216 20.49 11.33 -16.32
C LEU A 216 20.35 9.82 -16.22
N ASP A 217 19.66 9.34 -15.20
CA ASP A 217 19.38 7.94 -15.00
C ASP A 217 18.05 7.77 -14.26
N PHE A 218 17.29 6.78 -14.71
CA PHE A 218 16.07 6.36 -14.05
C PHE A 218 16.09 4.85 -13.97
N THR A 219 16.32 4.36 -12.75
CA THR A 219 16.19 2.93 -12.48
C THR A 219 14.86 2.73 -11.77
N THR A 220 13.92 2.05 -12.43
CA THR A 220 12.83 1.36 -11.72
C THR A 220 13.51 0.30 -10.87
N ALA A 221 13.80 0.69 -9.64
CA ALA A 221 14.56 -0.11 -8.71
C ALA A 221 13.70 -1.33 -8.34
#